data_AF-A0A2N1PEV9-F1
#
_entry.id   AF-A0A2N1PEV9-F1
#
_cell.length_a   1.000
_cell.length_b   1.000
_cell.length_c   1.000
_cell.angle_alpha   90.00
_cell.angle_beta   90.00
_cell.angle_gamma   90.00
#
_symmetry.space_group_name_H-M   'P 1'
#
loop_
_entity.id
_entity.type
_entity.pdbx_description
1 polymer ?
#
loop_
_entity_poly.entity_id
_entity_poly.type
_entity_poly.pdbx_seq_one_letter_code
_entity_poly.pdbx_strand_id
1 'polypeptide(L)'
;MEIKCLKLNDLTESVCENNFKVRYMLPNETAEFINRKNKVIHEHDVILRSSHRTRVICPIFYECGGCDFLHIKYDEQLRMKTDFIYKLVERNNIKTNILPIISSESPLNYRHKIVASATTKNKKLKLGLYQENSKNILPYVNCHIQDKDLERLIEHLLFNAFYYSNPQSNITISVQNKTRRLVVSDEGIGMTSETIINILKGPYRSEEAMKFNEKGSGLGLQFVKDIVRKLEANLQIDSVVGHGSKISIQFS
;
A
#
# COMPACT_ATOMS: atom_id res chain seq x y z
N MET A 1 28.65 16.06 1.09
CA MET A 1 29.73 15.46 1.91
C MET A 1 29.64 13.97 1.75
N GLU A 2 30.73 13.26 1.46
CA GLU A 2 30.67 11.81 1.39
C GLU A 2 30.70 11.18 2.79
N ILE A 3 29.90 10.14 2.99
CA ILE A 3 29.90 9.36 4.23
C ILE A 3 29.99 7.88 3.90
N LYS A 4 30.77 7.14 4.70
CA LYS A 4 30.85 5.69 4.64
C LYS A 4 30.10 5.05 5.81
N CYS A 5 29.24 4.08 5.52
CA CYS A 5 28.55 3.30 6.54
C CYS A 5 29.48 2.21 7.09
N LEU A 6 29.65 2.18 8.42
CA LEU A 6 30.52 1.23 9.11
C LEU A 6 29.74 0.01 9.58
N LYS A 7 28.53 0.21 10.09
CA LYS A 7 27.67 -0.86 10.64
C LYS A 7 26.20 -0.45 10.68
N LEU A 8 25.36 -1.45 10.94
CA LEU A 8 23.95 -1.26 11.30
C LEU A 8 23.76 -1.50 12.80
N ASN A 9 23.08 -0.57 13.47
CA ASN A 9 22.49 -0.76 14.78
C ASN A 9 21.02 -1.16 14.62
N ASP A 10 20.56 -2.12 15.42
CA ASP A 10 19.16 -2.59 15.44
C ASP A 10 18.56 -2.84 14.05
N LEU A 11 19.39 -3.37 13.15
CA LEU A 11 19.11 -3.68 11.74
C LEU A 11 18.84 -2.48 10.81
N THR A 12 18.42 -1.32 11.31
CA THR A 12 17.90 -0.23 10.47
C THR A 12 18.64 1.11 10.60
N GLU A 13 19.34 1.35 11.71
CA GLU A 13 20.13 2.57 11.92
C GLU A 13 21.54 2.39 11.36
N SER A 14 21.84 3.07 10.27
CA SER A 14 23.17 3.08 9.66
C SER A 14 24.09 4.01 10.44
N VAL A 15 25.13 3.45 11.05
CA VAL A 15 26.18 4.21 11.75
C VAL A 15 27.36 4.38 10.79
N CYS A 16 27.64 5.63 10.45
CA CYS A 16 28.68 6.04 9.53
C CYS A 16 29.90 6.60 10.28
N GLU A 17 30.95 6.92 9.51
CA GLU A 17 32.12 7.64 10.01
C GLU A 17 31.73 8.91 10.78
N ASN A 18 32.57 9.30 11.75
CA ASN A 18 32.31 10.39 12.69
C ASN A 18 31.03 10.21 13.52
N ASN A 19 30.57 8.96 13.70
CA ASN A 19 29.36 8.59 14.44
C ASN A 19 28.08 9.24 13.86
N PHE A 20 28.09 9.56 12.57
CA PHE A 20 26.93 10.09 11.89
C PHE A 20 25.89 8.98 11.71
N LYS A 21 24.62 9.27 12.00
CA LYS A 21 23.54 8.28 11.96
C LYS A 21 22.57 8.63 10.84
N VAL A 22 22.36 7.70 9.91
CA VAL A 22 21.42 7.83 8.80
C VAL A 22 20.57 6.57 8.68
N ARG A 23 19.58 6.58 7.79
CA ARG A 23 18.81 5.40 7.42
C ARG A 23 19.09 4.95 6.00
N TYR A 24 18.91 3.65 5.81
CA TYR A 24 18.92 2.95 4.53
C TYR A 24 20.27 2.89 3.81
N MET A 25 21.40 3.06 4.52
CA MET A 25 22.70 2.61 4.02
C MET A 25 23.02 1.21 4.55
N LEU A 26 23.73 0.41 3.77
CA LEU A 26 24.27 -0.88 4.18
C LEU A 26 25.74 -0.76 4.57
N PRO A 27 26.27 -1.66 5.41
CA PRO A 27 27.67 -1.66 5.78
C PRO A 27 28.59 -1.67 4.55
N ASN A 28 29.68 -0.91 4.62
CA ASN A 28 30.67 -0.69 3.56
C ASN A 28 30.20 0.14 2.36
N GLU A 29 28.99 0.68 2.37
CA GLU A 29 28.56 1.62 1.35
C GLU A 29 29.12 3.03 1.58
N THR A 30 29.37 3.73 0.48
CA THR A 30 29.65 5.16 0.46
C THR A 30 28.52 5.89 -0.24
N ALA A 31 28.04 6.98 0.35
CA ALA A 31 26.98 7.80 -0.22
C ALA A 31 27.31 9.29 -0.13
N GLU A 32 26.78 10.05 -1.08
CA GLU A 32 26.75 11.50 -0.99
C GLU A 32 25.67 11.94 0.02
N PHE A 33 26.12 12.47 1.15
CA PHE A 33 25.23 13.12 2.11
C PHE A 33 24.97 14.57 1.71
N ILE A 34 23.74 14.81 1.28
CA ILE A 34 23.13 16.12 1.18
C ILE A 34 22.45 16.38 2.52
N ASN A 35 22.67 17.53 3.15
CA ASN A 35 22.20 17.87 4.50
C ASN A 35 20.66 17.93 4.60
N ARG A 36 20.02 16.76 4.58
CA ARG A 36 18.57 16.55 4.60
C ARG A 36 18.12 16.42 6.06
N LYS A 37 17.06 17.15 6.44
CA LYS A 37 16.48 17.13 7.80
C LYS A 37 16.19 15.72 8.33
N ASN A 38 15.88 14.78 7.42
CA ASN A 38 15.41 13.45 7.79
C ASN A 38 16.52 12.40 7.90
N LYS A 39 17.79 12.74 7.59
CA LYS A 39 18.94 11.81 7.63
C LYS A 39 18.69 10.48 6.88
N VAL A 40 17.99 10.57 5.76
CA VAL A 40 17.63 9.44 4.88
C VAL A 40 18.52 9.48 3.64
N ILE A 41 19.11 8.34 3.29
CA ILE A 41 19.90 8.17 2.05
C ILE A 41 19.03 7.48 1.01
N HIS A 42 18.82 8.14 -0.12
CA HIS A 42 18.09 7.58 -1.25
C HIS A 42 19.02 6.71 -2.11
N GLU A 43 18.45 5.83 -2.92
CA GLU A 43 19.22 4.95 -3.80
C GLU A 43 20.17 5.70 -4.75
N HIS A 44 19.77 6.88 -5.24
CA HIS A 44 20.61 7.71 -6.11
C HIS A 44 21.74 8.44 -5.38
N ASP A 45 21.67 8.54 -4.05
CA ASP A 45 22.74 9.14 -3.25
C ASP A 45 23.91 8.14 -3.02
N VAL A 46 23.71 6.84 -3.28
CA VAL A 46 24.73 5.79 -3.03
C VAL A 46 25.73 5.71 -4.18
N ILE A 47 26.99 5.98 -3.87
CA ILE A 47 28.13 5.97 -4.82
C ILE A 47 28.73 4.57 -4.92
N LEU A 48 29.15 3.99 -3.78
CA LEU A 48 29.66 2.63 -3.71
C LEU A 48 28.59 1.73 -3.09
N ARG A 49 28.00 0.87 -3.92
CA ARG A 49 26.88 0.01 -3.56
C ARG A 49 27.35 -1.34 -3.00
N SER A 50 26.69 -1.80 -1.95
CA SER A 50 26.87 -3.16 -1.44
C SER A 50 26.30 -4.19 -2.42
N SER A 51 26.93 -5.35 -2.51
CA SER A 51 26.42 -6.50 -3.26
C SER A 51 25.07 -7.01 -2.72
N HIS A 52 24.72 -6.67 -1.47
CA HIS A 52 23.47 -7.04 -0.83
C HIS A 52 22.34 -6.02 -1.02
N ARG A 53 22.62 -4.87 -1.65
CA ARG A 53 21.58 -3.89 -2.00
C ARG A 53 20.77 -4.39 -3.19
N THR A 54 19.47 -4.14 -3.16
CA THR A 54 18.57 -4.29 -4.31
C THR A 54 17.92 -2.96 -4.68
N ARG A 55 17.38 -2.88 -5.90
CA ARG A 55 16.62 -1.72 -6.34
C ARG A 55 15.32 -1.63 -5.55
N VAL A 56 14.99 -0.43 -5.07
CA VAL A 56 13.75 -0.23 -4.31
C VAL A 56 12.57 -0.17 -5.28
N ILE A 57 11.62 -1.09 -5.11
CA ILE A 57 10.42 -1.18 -5.96
C ILE A 57 9.36 -0.11 -5.63
N CYS A 58 9.33 0.35 -4.37
CA CYS A 58 8.30 1.25 -3.87
C CYS A 58 8.73 2.72 -4.02
N PRO A 59 7.98 3.56 -4.75
CA PRO A 59 8.36 4.96 -5.02
C PRO A 59 8.34 5.84 -3.77
N ILE A 60 7.54 5.49 -2.76
CA ILE A 60 7.41 6.27 -1.51
C ILE A 60 8.18 5.64 -0.34
N PHE A 61 9.07 4.68 -0.59
CA PHE A 61 9.78 3.90 0.44
C PHE A 61 10.44 4.77 1.50
N TYR A 62 11.11 5.83 1.07
CA TYR A 62 11.87 6.75 1.91
C TYR A 62 11.01 7.73 2.72
N GLU A 63 9.69 7.75 2.49
CA GLU A 63 8.75 8.70 3.11
C GLU A 63 7.67 8.01 3.95
N CYS A 64 7.23 6.82 3.55
CA CYS A 64 6.08 6.13 4.15
C CYS A 64 6.35 5.54 5.54
N GLY A 65 7.57 5.03 5.78
CA GLY A 65 7.94 4.32 7.01
C GLY A 65 7.28 2.95 7.20
N GLY A 66 6.50 2.46 6.23
CA GLY A 66 5.83 1.16 6.32
C GLY A 66 6.72 -0.05 6.07
N CYS A 67 7.92 0.15 5.52
CA CYS A 67 8.87 -0.91 5.20
C CYS A 67 10.29 -0.40 5.48
N ASP A 68 11.14 -1.21 6.10
CA ASP A 68 12.53 -0.86 6.38
C ASP A 68 13.53 -1.50 5.41
N PHE A 69 13.19 -2.66 4.84
CA PHE A 69 14.17 -3.55 4.20
C PHE A 69 14.05 -3.69 2.68
N LEU A 70 13.18 -2.93 1.99
CA LEU A 70 13.00 -3.08 0.54
C LEU A 70 14.25 -2.76 -0.30
N HIS A 71 15.26 -2.12 0.30
CA HIS A 71 16.55 -1.84 -0.32
C HIS A 71 17.59 -2.96 -0.13
N ILE A 72 17.24 -4.04 0.59
CA ILE A 72 18.12 -5.18 0.92
C ILE A 72 17.60 -6.43 0.22
N LYS A 73 18.49 -7.24 -0.37
CA LYS A 73 18.13 -8.55 -0.92
C LYS A 73 17.52 -9.46 0.17
N TYR A 74 16.55 -10.29 -0.20
CA TYR A 74 15.75 -11.03 0.77
C TYR A 74 16.55 -12.09 1.56
N ASP A 75 17.49 -12.78 0.90
CA ASP A 75 18.44 -13.69 1.53
C ASP A 75 19.28 -12.98 2.60
N GLU A 76 19.74 -11.77 2.30
CA GLU A 76 20.46 -10.95 3.28
C GLU A 76 19.56 -10.49 4.43
N GLN A 77 18.28 -10.16 4.18
CA GLN A 77 17.33 -9.84 5.25
C GLN A 77 17.19 -11.00 6.24
N LEU A 78 17.11 -12.24 5.73
CA LEU A 78 17.04 -13.44 6.57
C LEU A 78 18.32 -13.60 7.38
N ARG A 79 19.49 -13.51 6.73
CA ARG A 79 20.81 -13.59 7.38
C ARG A 79 20.96 -12.56 8.49
N MET A 80 20.65 -11.29 8.22
CA MET A 80 20.75 -10.19 9.18
C MET A 80 19.83 -10.41 10.40
N LYS A 81 18.58 -10.85 10.18
CA LYS A 81 17.63 -11.13 11.26
C LYS A 81 18.09 -12.31 12.11
N THR A 82 18.61 -13.37 11.48
CA THR A 82 19.19 -14.52 12.17
C THR A 82 20.38 -14.10 13.03
N ASP A 83 21.35 -13.36 12.47
CA ASP A 83 22.51 -12.84 13.21
C ASP A 83 22.10 -11.95 14.39
N PHE A 84 21.05 -11.15 14.23
CA PHE A 84 20.52 -10.30 15.29
C PHE A 84 19.97 -11.11 16.46
N ILE A 85 19.21 -12.18 16.18
CA ILE A 85 18.72 -13.10 17.23
C ILE A 85 19.88 -13.81 17.93
N TYR A 86 20.89 -14.30 17.21
CA TYR A 86 22.09 -14.90 17.81
C TYR A 86 22.76 -13.95 18.79
N LYS A 87 23.01 -12.71 18.37
CA LYS A 87 23.62 -11.67 19.22
C LYS A 87 22.76 -11.35 20.44
N LEU A 88 21.44 -11.32 20.30
CA LEU A 88 20.53 -11.08 21.44
C LEU A 88 20.56 -12.23 22.45
N VAL A 89 20.53 -13.48 21.99
CA VAL A 89 20.58 -14.67 22.84
C VAL A 89 21.92 -14.74 23.59
N GLU A 90 23.03 -14.52 22.89
CA GLU A 90 24.38 -14.51 23.47
C GLU A 90 24.54 -13.41 24.52
N ARG A 91 24.17 -12.16 24.19
CA ARG A 91 24.27 -11.02 25.11
C ARG A 91 23.46 -11.18 26.39
N ASN A 92 22.39 -11.95 26.35
CA ASN A 92 21.53 -12.22 27.51
C ASN A 92 21.81 -13.57 28.18
N ASN A 93 22.86 -14.30 27.77
CA ASN A 93 23.24 -15.61 28.30
C ASN A 93 22.10 -16.65 28.28
N ILE A 94 21.22 -16.60 27.27
CA ILE A 94 20.09 -17.52 27.13
C ILE A 94 20.58 -18.82 26.49
N LYS A 95 20.37 -19.96 27.15
CA LYS A 95 20.70 -21.29 26.60
C LYS A 95 19.53 -21.84 25.81
N THR A 96 19.57 -21.66 24.49
CA THR A 96 18.54 -22.19 23.58
C THR A 96 19.15 -22.53 22.23
N ASN A 97 18.49 -23.42 21.49
CA ASN A 97 18.83 -23.69 20.10
C ASN A 97 18.06 -22.73 19.19
N ILE A 98 18.79 -22.00 18.33
CA ILE A 98 18.17 -21.09 17.36
C ILE A 98 17.91 -21.88 16.08
N LEU A 99 16.62 -22.05 15.75
CA LEU A 99 16.20 -22.68 14.50
C LEU A 99 16.30 -21.69 13.33
N PRO A 100 16.48 -22.17 12.09
CA PRO A 100 16.43 -21.32 10.90
C PRO A 100 15.11 -20.56 10.77
N ILE A 101 15.16 -19.34 10.23
CA ILE A 101 13.96 -18.58 9.90
C ILE A 101 13.21 -19.30 8.78
N ILE A 102 11.92 -19.55 9.00
CA ILE A 102 11.01 -20.01 7.94
C ILE A 102 10.78 -18.81 7.00
N SER A 103 11.39 -18.87 5.81
CA SER A 103 11.26 -17.83 4.79
C SER A 103 9.88 -17.84 4.13
N SER A 104 9.40 -16.67 3.73
CA SER A 104 8.25 -16.58 2.83
C SER A 104 8.69 -16.87 1.40
N GLU A 105 7.94 -17.71 0.69
CA GLU A 105 8.11 -17.92 -0.75
C GLU A 105 7.79 -16.65 -1.55
N SER A 106 6.88 -15.80 -1.04
CA SER A 106 6.53 -14.50 -1.60
C SER A 106 6.63 -13.41 -0.52
N PRO A 107 7.76 -12.69 -0.41
CA PRO A 107 7.95 -11.65 0.61
C PRO A 107 7.18 -10.35 0.32
N LEU A 108 6.31 -10.34 -0.70
CA LEU A 108 5.46 -9.24 -1.11
C LEU A 108 3.99 -9.68 -1.13
N ASN A 109 3.08 -8.71 -1.10
CA ASN A 109 1.63 -8.91 -1.13
C ASN A 109 1.03 -9.78 0.00
N TYR A 110 1.74 -9.92 1.13
CA TYR A 110 1.32 -10.78 2.25
C TYR A 110 0.34 -10.12 3.23
N ARG A 111 0.16 -8.78 3.15
CA ARG A 111 -0.61 -8.01 4.12
C ARG A 111 -2.08 -7.96 3.72
N HIS A 112 -2.89 -8.77 4.40
CA HIS A 112 -4.35 -8.81 4.20
C HIS A 112 -5.12 -7.67 4.91
N LYS A 113 -4.43 -6.82 5.69
CA LYS A 113 -5.03 -5.64 6.33
C LYS A 113 -4.63 -4.37 5.57
N ILE A 114 -5.59 -3.82 4.83
CA ILE A 114 -5.47 -2.49 4.21
C ILE A 114 -5.75 -1.42 5.25
N VAL A 115 -4.88 -0.41 5.30
CA VAL A 115 -5.16 0.84 6.00
C VAL A 115 -4.97 1.95 4.98
N ALA A 116 -6.08 2.54 4.54
CA ALA A 116 -6.08 3.72 3.70
C ALA A 116 -6.56 4.92 4.49
N SER A 117 -5.82 6.01 4.42
CA SER A 117 -6.14 7.29 5.05
C SER A 117 -6.62 8.28 3.99
N ALA A 118 -7.61 9.10 4.35
CA ALA A 118 -8.20 10.09 3.46
C ALA A 118 -8.08 11.49 4.06
N THR A 119 -7.85 12.51 3.21
CA THR A 119 -8.00 13.92 3.59
C THR A 119 -8.54 14.73 2.42
N THR A 120 -9.31 15.77 2.73
CA THR A 120 -9.83 16.76 1.76
C THR A 120 -9.10 18.10 1.86
N LYS A 121 -7.95 18.16 2.54
CA LYS A 121 -7.16 19.39 2.70
C LYS A 121 -6.87 20.03 1.34
N ASN A 122 -7.03 21.35 1.25
CA ASN A 122 -6.91 22.15 0.03
C ASN A 122 -7.94 21.81 -1.06
N LYS A 123 -9.16 21.38 -0.67
CA LYS A 123 -10.28 21.07 -1.58
C LYS A 123 -9.95 19.95 -2.60
N LYS A 124 -8.99 19.08 -2.28
CA LYS A 124 -8.63 17.90 -3.09
C LYS A 124 -8.69 16.66 -2.20
N LEU A 125 -9.42 15.64 -2.64
CA LEU A 125 -9.38 14.32 -2.00
C LEU A 125 -7.98 13.73 -2.23
N LYS A 126 -7.29 13.39 -1.14
CA LYS A 126 -6.07 12.59 -1.14
C LYS A 126 -6.34 11.31 -0.38
N LEU A 127 -6.18 10.19 -1.07
CA LEU A 127 -6.20 8.85 -0.50
C LEU A 127 -4.77 8.31 -0.48
N GLY A 128 -4.37 7.68 0.62
CA GLY A 128 -3.10 6.98 0.68
C GLY A 128 -2.64 6.67 2.08
N LEU A 129 -1.33 6.66 2.28
CA LEU A 129 -0.69 6.24 3.53
C LEU A 129 -0.16 7.44 4.31
N TYR A 130 -0.06 7.30 5.63
CA TYR A 130 0.62 8.31 6.43
C TYR A 130 2.11 8.34 6.08
N GLN A 131 2.65 9.55 6.02
CA GLN A 131 4.09 9.78 6.01
C GLN A 131 4.66 9.44 7.40
N GLU A 132 5.85 8.86 7.43
CA GLU A 132 6.53 8.46 8.65
C GLU A 132 6.65 9.64 9.63
N ASN A 133 6.32 9.39 10.91
CA ASN A 133 6.37 10.39 11.99
C ASN A 133 5.54 11.68 11.69
N SER A 134 4.48 11.56 10.91
CA SER A 134 3.64 12.70 10.50
C SER A 134 2.18 12.29 10.36
N LYS A 135 1.27 13.27 10.40
CA LYS A 135 -0.15 13.10 10.04
C LYS A 135 -0.41 13.46 8.57
N ASN A 136 0.64 13.79 7.81
CA ASN A 136 0.54 14.05 6.39
C ASN A 136 0.22 12.77 5.62
N ILE A 137 -0.63 12.86 4.60
CA ILE A 137 -1.02 11.73 3.75
C ILE A 137 -0.23 11.83 2.45
N LEU A 138 0.54 10.79 2.16
CA LEU A 138 1.16 10.53 0.87
C LEU A 138 0.06 10.00 -0.06
N PRO A 139 -0.21 10.65 -1.21
CA PRO A 139 -1.29 10.25 -2.12
C PRO A 139 -0.91 9.01 -2.94
N TYR A 140 -0.76 7.88 -2.25
CA TYR A 140 -0.29 6.62 -2.80
C TYR A 140 -0.98 5.47 -2.07
N VAL A 141 -1.72 4.65 -2.82
CA VAL A 141 -2.49 3.51 -2.28
C VAL A 141 -1.87 2.16 -2.66
N ASN A 142 -0.89 2.14 -3.58
CA ASN A 142 -0.37 0.93 -4.19
C ASN A 142 0.76 0.29 -3.36
N CYS A 143 0.42 -0.29 -2.21
CA CYS A 143 1.41 -0.79 -1.27
C CYS A 143 1.90 -2.19 -1.68
N HIS A 144 3.16 -2.34 -2.08
CA HIS A 144 3.71 -3.64 -2.56
C HIS A 144 3.67 -4.81 -1.55
N ILE A 145 3.45 -4.54 -0.26
CA ILE A 145 3.25 -5.61 0.74
C ILE A 145 1.78 -5.98 0.91
N GLN A 146 0.85 -5.21 0.34
CA GLN A 146 -0.58 -5.39 0.47
C GLN A 146 -1.12 -6.41 -0.52
N ASP A 147 -2.17 -7.12 -0.13
CA ASP A 147 -2.88 -8.02 -1.02
C ASP A 147 -3.42 -7.26 -2.25
N LYS A 148 -3.01 -7.72 -3.44
CA LYS A 148 -3.33 -7.05 -4.71
C LYS A 148 -4.82 -7.07 -5.04
N ASP A 149 -5.52 -8.13 -4.67
CA ASP A 149 -6.94 -8.26 -5.00
C ASP A 149 -7.74 -7.32 -4.10
N LEU A 150 -7.43 -7.29 -2.81
CA LEU A 150 -8.09 -6.37 -1.89
C LEU A 150 -7.76 -4.90 -2.22
N GLU A 151 -6.54 -4.58 -2.64
CA GLU A 151 -6.16 -3.24 -3.10
C GLU A 151 -7.01 -2.80 -4.30
N ARG A 152 -7.04 -3.63 -5.35
CA ARG A 152 -7.82 -3.37 -6.57
C ARG A 152 -9.31 -3.29 -6.30
N LEU A 153 -9.82 -4.11 -5.37
CA LEU A 153 -11.22 -4.07 -4.96
C LEU A 153 -11.58 -2.70 -4.41
N ILE A 154 -10.81 -2.20 -3.44
CA ILE A 154 -11.04 -0.89 -2.82
C ILE A 154 -10.86 0.23 -3.85
N GLU A 155 -9.78 0.19 -4.64
CA GLU A 155 -9.49 1.20 -5.66
C GLU A 155 -10.64 1.34 -6.66
N HIS A 156 -11.12 0.24 -7.23
CA HIS A 156 -12.21 0.27 -8.21
C HIS A 156 -13.53 0.73 -7.59
N LEU A 157 -13.85 0.34 -6.36
CA LEU A 157 -15.07 0.83 -5.69
C LEU A 157 -15.00 2.35 -5.45
N LEU A 158 -13.88 2.86 -4.95
CA LEU A 158 -13.71 4.28 -4.65
C LEU A 158 -13.63 5.14 -5.90
N PHE A 159 -12.93 4.67 -6.93
CA PHE A 159 -12.85 5.39 -8.20
C PHE A 159 -14.17 5.39 -8.94
N ASN A 160 -14.96 4.32 -8.90
CA ASN A 160 -16.31 4.36 -9.45
C ASN A 160 -17.16 5.40 -8.69
N ALA A 161 -17.17 5.35 -7.36
CA ALA A 161 -17.88 6.34 -6.55
C ALA A 161 -17.44 7.78 -6.84
N PHE A 162 -16.14 8.02 -7.03
CA PHE A 162 -15.58 9.34 -7.30
C PHE A 162 -15.84 9.85 -8.72
N TYR A 163 -15.52 9.05 -9.74
CA TYR A 163 -15.60 9.47 -11.14
C TYR A 163 -17.02 9.57 -11.69
N TYR A 164 -17.98 8.92 -11.05
CA TYR A 164 -19.39 8.99 -11.44
C TYR A 164 -20.24 9.85 -10.50
N SER A 165 -19.59 10.60 -9.60
CA SER A 165 -20.21 11.59 -8.73
C SER A 165 -19.96 13.02 -9.21
N ASN A 166 -20.93 13.89 -8.93
CA ASN A 166 -20.76 15.32 -9.18
C ASN A 166 -19.78 15.94 -8.17
N PRO A 167 -19.16 17.09 -8.49
CA PRO A 167 -18.44 17.86 -7.50
C PRO A 167 -19.32 18.13 -6.27
N GLN A 168 -18.75 18.03 -5.07
CA GLN A 168 -19.43 18.22 -3.77
C GLN A 168 -20.38 17.09 -3.33
N SER A 169 -20.57 16.04 -4.14
CA SER A 169 -21.26 14.82 -3.68
C SER A 169 -20.55 14.17 -2.50
N ASN A 170 -21.32 13.57 -1.58
CA ASN A 170 -20.76 12.76 -0.51
C ASN A 170 -20.49 11.34 -0.99
N ILE A 171 -19.32 10.82 -0.62
CA ILE A 171 -18.98 9.40 -0.78
C ILE A 171 -18.75 8.83 0.60
N THR A 172 -19.51 7.79 0.94
CA THR A 172 -19.46 7.12 2.23
C THR A 172 -18.88 5.73 2.08
N ILE A 173 -17.88 5.41 2.90
CA ILE A 173 -17.33 4.07 3.05
C ILE A 173 -17.66 3.60 4.45
N SER A 174 -18.29 2.43 4.58
CA SER A 174 -18.59 1.85 5.87
C SER A 174 -18.22 0.36 5.91
N VAL A 175 -17.73 -0.07 7.07
CA VAL A 175 -17.44 -1.48 7.36
C VAL A 175 -18.23 -1.89 8.57
N GLN A 176 -19.06 -2.91 8.42
CA GLN A 176 -19.85 -3.49 9.49
C GLN A 176 -19.18 -4.79 9.95
N ASN A 177 -18.55 -4.76 11.13
CA ASN A 177 -17.75 -5.90 11.61
C ASN A 177 -18.60 -7.15 11.89
N LYS A 178 -19.79 -6.99 12.50
CA LYS A 178 -20.66 -8.12 12.87
C LYS A 178 -21.15 -8.90 11.65
N THR A 179 -21.51 -8.17 10.60
CA THR A 179 -21.98 -8.73 9.34
C THR A 179 -20.86 -8.88 8.34
N ARG A 180 -19.59 -8.59 8.64
CA ARG A 180 -18.47 -8.61 7.67
C ARG A 180 -18.84 -7.96 6.32
N ARG A 181 -19.47 -6.78 6.38
CA ARG A 181 -20.00 -6.10 5.19
C ARG A 181 -19.26 -4.80 4.93
N LEU A 182 -18.65 -4.68 3.75
CA LEU A 182 -18.11 -3.44 3.21
C LEU A 182 -19.17 -2.78 2.33
N VAL A 183 -19.42 -1.48 2.54
CA VAL A 183 -20.36 -0.71 1.72
C VAL A 183 -19.70 0.57 1.27
N VAL A 184 -19.73 0.82 -0.04
CA VAL A 184 -19.35 2.10 -0.66
C VAL A 184 -20.61 2.70 -1.27
N SER A 185 -20.95 3.91 -0.85
CA SER A 185 -22.13 4.65 -1.31
C SER A 185 -21.72 6.02 -1.85
N ASP A 186 -22.31 6.43 -2.95
CA ASP A 186 -22.12 7.73 -3.59
C ASP A 186 -23.45 8.43 -3.87
N GLU A 187 -23.38 9.72 -4.18
CA GLU A 187 -24.52 10.58 -4.60
C GLU A 187 -24.34 11.00 -6.08
N GLY A 188 -23.90 10.06 -6.91
CA GLY A 188 -23.59 10.30 -8.31
C GLY A 188 -24.75 10.11 -9.29
N ILE A 189 -24.42 9.85 -10.55
CA ILE A 189 -25.41 9.73 -11.65
C ILE A 189 -26.40 8.57 -11.46
N GLY A 190 -26.02 7.58 -10.65
CA GLY A 190 -26.78 6.34 -10.48
C GLY A 190 -26.87 5.48 -11.75
N MET A 191 -27.65 4.42 -11.69
CA MET A 191 -27.79 3.42 -12.76
C MET A 191 -29.26 2.97 -12.87
N THR A 192 -29.68 2.62 -14.08
CA THR A 192 -30.97 1.95 -14.31
C THR A 192 -30.91 0.48 -13.89
N SER A 193 -32.05 -0.14 -13.60
CA SER A 193 -32.12 -1.58 -13.31
C SER A 193 -31.55 -2.43 -14.46
N GLU A 194 -31.78 -2.01 -15.70
CA GLU A 194 -31.22 -2.67 -16.90
C GLU A 194 -29.68 -2.59 -16.93
N THR A 195 -29.11 -1.43 -16.60
CA THR A 195 -27.67 -1.25 -16.48
C THR A 195 -27.08 -2.19 -15.43
N ILE A 196 -27.71 -2.29 -14.25
CA ILE A 196 -27.27 -3.19 -13.18
C ILE A 196 -27.31 -4.66 -13.66
N ILE A 197 -28.39 -5.08 -14.32
CA ILE A 197 -28.52 -6.44 -14.88
C ILE A 197 -27.37 -6.72 -15.87
N ASN A 198 -27.05 -5.78 -16.75
CA ASN A 198 -25.98 -5.96 -17.74
C ASN A 198 -24.59 -6.00 -17.10
N ILE A 199 -24.33 -5.17 -16.08
CA ILE A 199 -23.10 -5.21 -15.27
C ILE A 199 -22.93 -6.57 -14.58
N LEU A 200 -24.01 -7.13 -14.05
CA LEU A 200 -23.96 -8.44 -13.39
C LEU A 200 -23.68 -9.58 -14.39
N LYS A 201 -24.20 -9.48 -15.63
CA LYS A 201 -23.94 -10.46 -16.70
C LYS A 201 -22.50 -10.44 -17.21
N GLY A 202 -21.84 -9.28 -17.28
CA GLY A 202 -20.47 -9.18 -17.82
C GLY A 202 -19.90 -7.76 -17.79
N PRO A 203 -18.78 -7.52 -18.50
CA PRO A 203 -18.25 -6.17 -18.70
C PRO A 203 -19.30 -5.31 -19.41
N TYR A 204 -19.75 -4.24 -18.77
CA TYR A 204 -20.76 -3.35 -19.31
C TYR A 204 -20.53 -1.91 -18.87
N ARG A 205 -20.84 -0.98 -19.76
CA ARG A 205 -20.79 0.46 -19.52
C ARG A 205 -21.96 1.12 -20.24
N SER A 206 -22.77 1.90 -19.52
CA SER A 206 -23.93 2.59 -20.10
C SER A 206 -23.52 3.85 -20.86
N GLU A 207 -24.39 4.34 -21.74
CA GLU A 207 -24.15 5.58 -22.48
C GLU A 207 -24.04 6.80 -21.55
N GLU A 208 -24.83 6.85 -20.48
CA GLU A 208 -24.78 7.91 -19.48
C GLU A 208 -23.41 7.94 -18.80
N ALA A 209 -22.88 6.77 -18.44
CA ALA A 209 -21.54 6.64 -17.86
C ALA A 209 -20.45 7.04 -18.87
N MET A 210 -20.65 6.81 -20.18
CA MET A 210 -19.75 7.27 -21.23
C MET A 210 -19.77 8.80 -21.37
N LYS A 211 -20.96 9.41 -21.41
CA LYS A 211 -21.15 10.86 -21.48
C LYS A 211 -20.59 11.58 -20.24
N PHE A 212 -20.71 10.97 -19.06
CA PHE A 212 -20.23 11.58 -17.81
C PHE A 212 -18.70 11.55 -17.68
N ASN A 213 -18.06 10.46 -18.10
CA ASN A 213 -16.60 10.30 -17.99
C ASN A 213 -15.99 9.61 -19.21
N GLU A 214 -15.83 10.30 -20.33
CA GLU A 214 -15.41 9.69 -21.60
C GLU A 214 -14.16 8.78 -21.50
N LYS A 215 -13.21 9.11 -20.62
CA LYS A 215 -11.93 8.38 -20.44
C LYS A 215 -12.01 7.06 -19.66
N GLY A 216 -13.17 6.69 -19.11
CA GLY A 216 -13.33 5.46 -18.33
C GLY A 216 -13.18 4.18 -19.19
N SER A 217 -12.50 3.15 -18.67
CA SER A 217 -12.35 1.88 -19.41
C SER A 217 -13.57 0.95 -19.33
N GLY A 218 -14.48 1.17 -18.38
CA GLY A 218 -15.63 0.28 -18.12
C GLY A 218 -15.29 -1.05 -17.43
N LEU A 219 -14.01 -1.32 -17.14
CA LEU A 219 -13.56 -2.62 -16.59
C LEU A 219 -13.59 -2.71 -15.05
N GLY A 220 -13.75 -1.58 -14.34
CA GLY A 220 -13.59 -1.54 -12.89
C GLY A 220 -14.51 -2.51 -12.13
N LEU A 221 -15.81 -2.51 -12.46
CA LEU A 221 -16.78 -3.42 -11.82
C LEU A 221 -16.57 -4.89 -12.20
N GLN A 222 -16.00 -5.16 -13.39
CA GLN A 222 -15.65 -6.53 -13.75
C GLN A 222 -14.54 -7.07 -12.85
N PHE A 223 -13.50 -6.27 -12.56
CA PHE A 223 -12.47 -6.65 -11.60
C PHE A 223 -13.04 -6.87 -10.20
N VAL A 224 -13.94 -5.98 -9.74
CA VAL A 224 -14.65 -6.15 -8.46
C VAL A 224 -15.37 -7.50 -8.41
N LYS A 225 -16.11 -7.86 -9.46
CA LYS A 225 -16.82 -9.16 -9.54
C LYS A 225 -15.87 -10.36 -9.49
N ASP A 226 -14.76 -10.30 -10.22
CA ASP A 226 -13.81 -11.41 -10.27
C ASP A 226 -13.10 -11.61 -8.92
N ILE A 227 -12.77 -10.51 -8.23
CA ILE A 227 -12.21 -10.55 -6.88
C ILE A 227 -13.24 -11.08 -5.87
N VAL A 228 -14.48 -10.56 -5.89
CA VAL A 228 -15.55 -11.03 -5.00
C VAL A 228 -15.80 -12.53 -5.18
N ARG A 229 -15.80 -13.02 -6.43
CA ARG A 229 -15.93 -14.46 -6.72
C ARG A 229 -14.76 -15.25 -6.13
N LYS A 230 -13.53 -14.78 -6.31
CA LYS A 230 -12.33 -15.43 -5.76
C LYS A 230 -12.34 -15.50 -4.23
N LEU A 231 -12.90 -14.48 -3.57
CA LEU A 231 -13.03 -14.41 -2.12
C LEU A 231 -14.27 -15.14 -1.59
N GLU A 232 -15.04 -15.82 -2.45
CA GLU A 232 -16.31 -16.47 -2.09
C GLU A 232 -17.27 -15.53 -1.33
N ALA A 233 -17.24 -14.25 -1.71
CA ALA A 233 -18.06 -13.19 -1.14
C ALA A 233 -19.28 -12.91 -2.04
N ASN A 234 -20.25 -12.14 -1.52
CA ASN A 234 -21.43 -11.73 -2.27
C ASN A 234 -21.37 -10.22 -2.59
N LEU A 235 -21.67 -9.87 -3.85
CA LEU A 235 -21.78 -8.49 -4.34
C LEU A 235 -23.26 -8.11 -4.54
N GLN A 236 -23.67 -7.01 -3.92
CA GLN A 236 -24.97 -6.37 -4.13
C GLN A 236 -24.77 -4.93 -4.65
N ILE A 237 -25.59 -4.54 -5.62
CA ILE A 237 -25.59 -3.18 -6.21
C ILE A 237 -27.02 -2.64 -6.10
N ASP A 238 -27.20 -1.57 -5.35
CA ASP A 238 -28.45 -0.80 -5.27
C ASP A 238 -28.18 0.60 -5.83
N SER A 239 -28.94 1.06 -6.82
CA SER A 239 -28.71 2.38 -7.41
C SER A 239 -30.00 2.98 -7.97
N VAL A 240 -30.10 4.30 -7.92
CA VAL A 240 -31.24 5.07 -8.43
C VAL A 240 -30.69 6.21 -9.29
N VAL A 241 -31.20 6.35 -10.51
CA VAL A 241 -30.78 7.41 -11.44
C VAL A 241 -30.92 8.78 -10.78
N GLY A 242 -29.84 9.57 -10.84
CA GLY A 242 -29.74 10.91 -10.25
C GLY A 242 -29.55 10.95 -8.74
N HIS A 243 -29.54 9.80 -8.04
CA HIS A 243 -29.43 9.72 -6.58
C HIS A 243 -28.21 8.90 -6.12
N GLY A 244 -27.41 8.40 -7.07
CA GLY A 244 -26.17 7.67 -6.80
C GLY A 244 -26.33 6.16 -6.66
N SER A 245 -25.28 5.53 -6.15
CA SER A 245 -25.16 4.08 -6.06
C SER A 245 -24.66 3.63 -4.69
N LYS A 246 -25.03 2.41 -4.32
CA LYS A 246 -24.55 1.70 -3.14
C LYS A 246 -24.09 0.32 -3.57
N ILE A 247 -22.80 0.09 -3.43
CA ILE A 247 -22.17 -1.21 -3.69
C ILE A 247 -21.82 -1.84 -2.35
N SER A 248 -22.34 -3.04 -2.11
CA SER A 248 -22.10 -3.80 -0.88
C SER A 248 -21.37 -5.10 -1.20
N ILE A 249 -20.33 -5.41 -0.42
CA ILE A 249 -19.63 -6.68 -0.45
C ILE A 249 -19.78 -7.34 0.92
N GLN A 250 -20.30 -8.55 0.91
CA GLN A 250 -20.55 -9.37 2.07
C GLN A 250 -19.54 -10.52 2.07
N PHE A 251 -18.58 -10.47 2.99
CA PHE A 251 -17.60 -11.54 3.16
C PHE A 251 -18.20 -12.68 4.00
N SER A 252 -17.85 -13.91 3.66
CA SER A 252 -18.23 -15.13 4.40
C SER A 252 -17.49 -15.28 5.74
#